data_AF-A0A955SP06-F1
#
_entry.id   AF-A0A955SP06-F1
#
_cell.length_a   1.000
_cell.length_b   1.000
_cell.length_c   1.000
_cell.angle_alpha   90.00
_cell.angle_beta   90.00
_cell.angle_gamma   90.00
#
_symmetry.space_group_name_H-M   'P 1'
#
loop_
_entity.id
_entity.type
_entity.pdbx_description
1 polymer ?
#
loop_
_entity_poly.entity_id
_entity_poly.type
_entity_poly.pdbx_seq_one_letter_code
_entity_poly.pdbx_strand_id
1 'polypeptide(L)'
;MSDNLASPSSHPPSKVAFVLVGALAMSYGWGFRGDYGHEAGAMVPGALLGMALCLCSGREDWFRRTAIAGWLGAIGWGIGGQVSYGMIPSYTISDSFPDVFYGYSCLFLVGALWGGIGAAILSFAWTKSQKELATFIGPTFALGSLWCLIGALFWIPEHVHETYSLAPLDRLTAAGESPPIWLSIVALLERFSQSLNSFTVSKMHDIDWLGAMTALSVAGLYAAFSKRSRKACGLIAILAIGWWVGYLILVRLFDLHMQPKPGGTQRSDNWAGMAGLLVALVGWMWREQDRVGLLLSRYGFIGGGIGFSVGDFINKPDKIRWAPFYQFEFLRGFDHWKWTEQGFGLIMGAIVSLGILRLLKTSLEPAKEEAESAGFLTTNEFSVIGLLGVTFWWNFYHNPGTYFEHGRIAKDTLFGMKAPDWLFLFGFLYLGLLIHLMLRNRRADLPFLPSSWQGRGQLLFLFYLWVTVVAVVSKSWPLMSHGALFVHGSFCITALACTWIVLTQPAAPTDASRNIGPVQDREWRSSPLRLTIGATGCIVLLLVLTMATMSMQEGPGDGFRYRFGPNADHLREINQP
;
A
#
# COMPACT_ATOMS: atom_id res chain seq x y z
N MET A 1 31.39 36.63 -29.19
CA MET A 1 31.54 35.20 -28.82
C MET A 1 30.14 34.63 -28.70
N SER A 2 29.62 34.15 -29.82
CA SER A 2 28.27 33.66 -30.02
C SER A 2 28.18 32.18 -29.65
N ASP A 3 27.19 31.86 -28.82
CA ASP A 3 26.34 30.67 -28.85
C ASP A 3 26.97 29.37 -29.37
N ASN A 4 27.54 28.62 -28.43
CA ASN A 4 27.70 27.16 -28.52
C ASN A 4 27.15 26.52 -27.24
N LEU A 5 25.96 26.94 -26.80
CA LEU A 5 25.17 26.14 -25.88
C LEU A 5 24.65 24.95 -26.68
N ALA A 6 25.30 23.81 -26.51
CA ALA A 6 24.88 22.54 -27.05
C ALA A 6 23.36 22.39 -26.90
N SER A 7 22.66 22.20 -28.02
CA SER A 7 21.25 21.81 -28.01
C SER A 7 21.08 20.67 -27.01
N PRO A 8 20.14 20.76 -26.03
CA PRO A 8 19.93 19.67 -25.09
C PRO A 8 19.71 18.40 -25.90
N SER A 9 20.56 17.40 -25.68
CA SER A 9 20.50 16.14 -26.40
C SER A 9 19.10 15.55 -26.21
N SER A 10 18.33 15.51 -27.29
CA SER A 10 16.94 15.05 -27.33
C SER A 10 16.86 13.53 -27.29
N HIS A 11 17.66 12.90 -26.42
CA HIS A 11 17.63 11.46 -26.26
C HIS A 11 16.30 11.06 -25.58
N PRO A 12 15.58 10.09 -26.15
CA PRO A 12 14.38 9.58 -25.52
C PRO A 12 14.72 9.00 -24.13
N PRO A 13 13.78 9.05 -23.18
CA PRO A 13 14.01 8.53 -21.83
C PRO A 13 14.48 7.07 -21.87
N SER A 14 15.52 6.76 -21.10
CA SER A 14 16.12 5.42 -21.06
C SER A 14 15.10 4.41 -20.53
N LYS A 15 14.79 3.40 -21.36
CA LYS A 15 13.90 2.29 -20.99
C LYS A 15 14.41 1.53 -19.77
N VAL A 16 15.74 1.40 -19.66
CA VAL A 16 16.39 0.74 -18.51
C VAL A 16 16.21 1.59 -17.26
N ALA A 17 16.49 2.90 -17.33
CA ALA A 17 16.30 3.80 -16.20
C ALA A 17 14.83 3.85 -15.73
N PHE A 18 13.88 3.78 -16.68
CA PHE A 18 12.45 3.72 -16.38
C PHE A 18 12.04 2.48 -15.58
N VAL A 19 12.51 1.29 -15.98
CA VAL A 19 12.24 0.05 -15.24
C VAL A 19 12.96 0.07 -13.90
N LEU A 20 14.21 0.52 -13.89
CA LEU A 20 15.04 0.59 -12.70
C LEU A 20 14.46 1.52 -11.64
N VAL A 21 13.99 2.72 -12.02
CA VAL A 21 13.41 3.66 -11.03
C VAL A 21 12.14 3.09 -10.40
N GLY A 22 11.27 2.42 -11.17
CA GLY A 22 10.08 1.80 -10.60
C GLY A 22 10.42 0.62 -9.69
N ALA A 23 11.43 -0.17 -10.04
CA ALA A 23 11.95 -1.25 -9.19
C ALA A 23 12.51 -0.68 -7.87
N LEU A 24 13.38 0.32 -7.94
CA LEU A 24 14.01 0.94 -6.77
C LEU A 24 12.99 1.67 -5.88
N ALA A 25 12.06 2.42 -6.46
CA ALA A 25 11.01 3.12 -5.73
C ALA A 25 10.12 2.15 -4.94
N MET A 26 9.71 1.04 -5.56
CA MET A 26 8.93 0.01 -4.87
C MET A 26 9.79 -0.77 -3.88
N SER A 27 11.06 -1.07 -4.18
CA SER A 27 11.98 -1.74 -3.25
C SER A 27 12.11 -0.97 -1.94
N TYR A 28 12.47 0.31 -2.02
CA TYR A 28 12.54 1.18 -0.85
C TYR A 28 11.18 1.28 -0.16
N GLY A 29 10.12 1.60 -0.90
CA GLY A 29 8.80 1.83 -0.30
C GLY A 29 8.24 0.58 0.38
N TRP A 30 8.53 -0.62 -0.12
CA TRP A 30 8.08 -1.86 0.51
C TRP A 30 8.91 -2.22 1.75
N GLY A 31 10.21 -1.93 1.74
CA GLY A 31 11.04 -1.99 2.95
C GLY A 31 10.54 -1.04 4.04
N PHE A 32 10.19 0.21 3.66
CA PHE A 32 9.54 1.18 4.54
C PHE A 32 8.22 0.64 5.10
N ARG A 33 7.38 0.05 4.24
CA ARG A 33 6.09 -0.53 4.63
C ARG A 33 6.23 -1.56 5.74
N GLY A 34 7.31 -2.34 5.78
CA GLY A 34 7.51 -3.30 6.86
C GLY A 34 7.74 -2.68 8.23
N ASP A 35 8.23 -1.43 8.31
CA ASP A 35 8.45 -0.74 9.59
C ASP A 35 7.19 -0.04 10.09
N TYR A 36 6.31 0.38 9.19
CA TYR A 36 5.07 1.09 9.53
C TYR A 36 3.82 0.19 9.50
N GLY A 37 3.92 -0.97 8.85
CA GLY A 37 2.88 -1.98 8.77
C GLY A 37 1.64 -1.57 7.96
N HIS A 38 0.74 -2.54 7.80
CA HIS A 38 -0.64 -2.36 7.35
C HIS A 38 -0.80 -1.60 6.01
N GLU A 39 -1.89 -0.84 5.93
CA GLU A 39 -2.39 -0.10 4.77
C GLU A 39 -1.59 1.17 4.51
N ALA A 40 -1.38 1.97 5.57
CA ALA A 40 -0.73 3.26 5.47
C ALA A 40 0.75 3.14 5.09
N GLY A 41 1.43 2.10 5.55
CA GLY A 41 2.77 1.78 5.08
C GLY A 41 2.78 1.40 3.59
N ALA A 42 1.76 0.68 3.11
CA ALA A 42 1.63 0.25 1.70
C ALA A 42 1.26 1.40 0.75
N MET A 43 0.73 2.51 1.26
CA MET A 43 0.48 3.72 0.47
C MET A 43 1.77 4.37 -0.05
N VAL A 44 2.87 4.32 0.72
CA VAL A 44 4.16 4.94 0.37
C VAL A 44 4.80 4.35 -0.90
N PRO A 45 4.98 3.02 -1.03
CA PRO A 45 5.52 2.44 -2.25
C PRO A 45 4.68 2.76 -3.48
N GLY A 46 3.34 2.66 -3.37
CA GLY A 46 2.43 2.99 -4.45
C GLY A 46 2.56 4.45 -4.90
N ALA A 47 2.68 5.38 -3.94
CA ALA A 47 2.90 6.80 -4.22
C ALA A 47 4.22 7.05 -4.97
N LEU A 48 5.31 6.46 -4.47
CA LEU A 48 6.64 6.62 -5.07
C LEU A 48 6.69 6.05 -6.48
N LEU A 49 6.11 4.87 -6.70
CA LEU A 49 6.02 4.24 -8.03
C LEU A 49 5.25 5.13 -9.01
N GLY A 50 4.05 5.57 -8.65
CA GLY A 50 3.21 6.40 -9.51
C GLY A 50 3.90 7.70 -9.91
N MET A 51 4.51 8.39 -8.95
CA MET A 51 5.25 9.64 -9.22
C MET A 51 6.51 9.40 -10.06
N ALA A 52 7.34 8.41 -9.71
CA ALA A 52 8.58 8.11 -10.43
C ALA A 52 8.33 7.75 -11.90
N LEU A 53 7.32 6.92 -12.18
CA LEU A 53 6.98 6.53 -13.54
C LEU A 53 6.38 7.68 -14.36
N CYS A 54 5.63 8.59 -13.74
CA CYS A 54 5.24 9.83 -14.43
C CYS A 54 6.47 10.67 -14.80
N LEU A 55 7.40 10.88 -13.87
CA LEU A 55 8.56 11.76 -14.07
C LEU A 55 9.60 11.19 -15.04
N CYS A 56 9.73 9.87 -15.12
CA CYS A 56 10.65 9.21 -16.06
C CYS A 56 10.01 8.83 -17.40
N SER A 57 8.74 9.19 -17.64
CA SER A 57 8.03 8.86 -18.88
C SER A 57 8.47 9.67 -20.10
N GLY A 58 9.10 10.84 -19.90
CA GLY A 58 9.35 11.82 -20.95
C GLY A 58 8.07 12.33 -21.62
N ARG A 59 6.99 12.45 -20.86
CA ARG A 59 5.66 12.89 -21.32
C ARG A 59 5.16 14.05 -20.48
N GLU A 60 4.95 15.21 -21.11
CA GLU A 60 4.44 16.39 -20.42
C GLU A 60 3.03 16.16 -19.83
N ASP A 61 2.17 15.46 -20.57
CA ASP A 61 0.82 15.11 -20.11
C ASP A 61 0.82 14.21 -18.86
N TRP A 62 1.89 13.44 -18.65
CA TRP A 62 2.08 12.62 -17.44
C TRP A 62 2.69 13.42 -16.30
N PHE A 63 3.59 14.38 -16.59
CA PHE A 63 4.16 15.27 -15.57
C PHE A 63 3.06 16.07 -14.84
N ARG A 64 2.05 16.55 -15.57
CA ARG A 64 0.86 17.24 -15.03
C ARG A 64 0.02 16.39 -14.07
N ARG A 65 0.19 15.07 -14.15
CA ARG A 65 -0.55 14.06 -13.38
C ARG A 65 0.31 13.38 -12.32
N THR A 66 1.51 13.89 -12.03
CA THR A 66 2.42 13.28 -11.05
C THR A 66 1.77 13.11 -9.68
N ALA A 67 1.12 14.15 -9.15
CA ALA A 67 0.42 14.07 -7.86
C ALA A 67 -0.75 13.07 -7.92
N ILE A 68 -1.53 13.08 -8.99
CA ILE A 68 -2.66 12.16 -9.21
C ILE A 68 -2.19 10.69 -9.26
N ALA A 69 -1.13 10.41 -10.01
CA ALA A 69 -0.54 9.08 -10.10
C ALA A 69 0.02 8.62 -8.75
N GLY A 70 0.69 9.52 -8.02
CA GLY A 70 1.12 9.24 -6.65
C GLY A 70 -0.06 8.89 -5.74
N TRP A 71 -1.12 9.70 -5.75
CA TRP A 71 -2.26 9.46 -4.86
C TRP A 71 -3.07 8.20 -5.22
N LEU A 72 -3.29 7.94 -6.52
CA LEU A 72 -3.95 6.71 -6.96
C LEU A 72 -3.09 5.47 -6.71
N GLY A 73 -1.76 5.59 -6.86
CA GLY A 73 -0.82 4.54 -6.44
C GLY A 73 -0.91 4.28 -4.93
N ALA A 74 -0.96 5.34 -4.12
CA ALA A 74 -1.12 5.26 -2.67
C ALA A 74 -2.40 4.53 -2.29
N ILE A 75 -3.56 4.97 -2.81
CA ILE A 75 -4.86 4.31 -2.56
C ILE A 75 -4.81 2.85 -3.03
N GLY A 76 -4.28 2.60 -4.23
CA GLY A 76 -4.29 1.27 -4.85
C GLY A 76 -3.56 0.23 -4.01
N TRP A 77 -2.31 0.52 -3.63
CA TRP A 77 -1.54 -0.40 -2.79
C TRP A 77 -1.93 -0.33 -1.31
N GLY A 78 -2.50 0.78 -0.85
CA GLY A 78 -3.11 0.88 0.49
C GLY A 78 -4.28 -0.11 0.66
N ILE A 79 -5.24 -0.12 -0.27
CA ILE A 79 -6.37 -1.08 -0.28
C ILE A 79 -5.84 -2.50 -0.45
N GLY A 80 -4.90 -2.71 -1.38
CA GLY A 80 -4.29 -4.03 -1.59
C GLY A 80 -3.63 -4.57 -0.32
N GLY A 81 -2.86 -3.74 0.38
CA GLY A 81 -2.01 -4.10 1.53
C GLY A 81 -2.72 -4.57 2.80
N GLN A 82 -4.04 -4.74 2.76
CA GLN A 82 -4.90 -5.20 3.86
C GLN A 82 -4.88 -6.73 4.08
N VAL A 83 -4.22 -7.49 3.21
CA VAL A 83 -4.18 -8.95 3.34
C VAL A 83 -3.12 -9.39 4.34
N SER A 84 -3.53 -10.15 5.36
CA SER A 84 -2.62 -10.77 6.31
C SER A 84 -1.85 -11.94 5.69
N TYR A 85 -0.58 -12.12 6.05
CA TYR A 85 0.27 -13.23 5.57
C TYR A 85 1.24 -13.78 6.63
N GLY A 86 1.17 -13.30 7.88
CA GLY A 86 2.22 -13.51 8.88
C GLY A 86 2.51 -14.97 9.26
N MET A 87 1.63 -15.93 8.93
CA MET A 87 1.90 -17.36 9.15
C MET A 87 2.36 -18.09 7.89
N ILE A 88 2.17 -17.49 6.72
CA ILE A 88 2.41 -18.15 5.44
C ILE A 88 3.89 -18.53 5.24
N PRO A 89 4.88 -17.67 5.58
CA PRO A 89 6.30 -18.03 5.49
C PRO A 89 6.67 -19.27 6.31
N SER A 90 5.96 -19.57 7.40
CA SER A 90 6.21 -20.78 8.20
C SER A 90 5.89 -22.07 7.44
N TYR A 91 4.95 -22.05 6.48
CA TYR A 91 4.69 -23.22 5.63
C TYR A 91 5.82 -23.44 4.62
N THR A 92 6.47 -22.36 4.17
CA THR A 92 7.53 -22.42 3.15
C THR A 92 8.82 -23.03 3.69
N ILE A 93 8.96 -23.19 5.01
CA ILE A 93 10.10 -23.83 5.69
C ILE A 93 9.74 -25.19 6.32
N SER A 94 8.61 -25.78 5.96
CA SER A 94 8.29 -27.17 6.33
C SER A 94 9.07 -28.17 5.47
N ASP A 95 9.16 -29.41 5.92
CA ASP A 95 9.81 -30.54 5.22
C ASP A 95 8.83 -31.34 4.32
N SER A 96 7.68 -30.76 4.00
CA SER A 96 6.61 -31.42 3.26
C SER A 96 6.32 -30.65 1.97
N PHE A 97 6.45 -31.32 0.83
CA PHE A 97 6.25 -30.70 -0.48
C PHE A 97 4.87 -29.99 -0.61
N PRO A 98 3.73 -30.60 -0.21
CA PRO A 98 2.44 -29.94 -0.23
C PRO A 98 2.38 -28.64 0.58
N ASP A 99 3.02 -28.61 1.75
CA ASP A 99 3.02 -27.46 2.65
C ASP A 99 3.89 -26.33 2.10
N VAL A 100 5.10 -26.64 1.60
CA VAL A 100 5.98 -25.66 0.95
C VAL A 100 5.32 -25.08 -0.30
N PHE A 101 4.73 -25.92 -1.15
CA PHE A 101 4.03 -25.47 -2.35
C PHE A 101 2.84 -24.58 -2.01
N TYR A 102 2.09 -24.93 -0.96
CA TYR A 102 0.98 -24.12 -0.46
C TYR A 102 1.44 -22.77 0.07
N GLY A 103 2.51 -22.74 0.88
CA GLY A 103 3.09 -21.51 1.39
C GLY A 103 3.45 -20.56 0.25
N TYR A 104 4.16 -21.05 -0.77
CA TYR A 104 4.50 -20.23 -1.94
C TYR A 104 3.30 -19.81 -2.76
N SER A 105 2.33 -20.69 -2.96
CA SER A 105 1.10 -20.36 -3.68
C SER A 105 0.29 -19.29 -2.96
N CYS A 106 0.26 -19.31 -1.63
CA CYS A 106 -0.42 -18.30 -0.83
C CYS A 106 0.34 -16.97 -0.85
N LEU A 107 1.68 -16.97 -0.73
CA LEU A 107 2.48 -15.74 -0.89
C LEU A 107 2.31 -15.14 -2.29
N PHE A 108 2.29 -15.99 -3.32
CA PHE A 108 1.99 -15.57 -4.68
C PHE A 108 0.62 -14.89 -4.74
N LEU A 109 -0.43 -15.52 -4.21
CA LEU A 109 -1.77 -14.97 -4.25
C LEU A 109 -1.86 -13.64 -3.49
N VAL A 110 -1.28 -13.55 -2.29
CA VAL A 110 -1.26 -12.32 -1.49
C VAL A 110 -0.57 -11.19 -2.26
N GLY A 111 0.65 -11.43 -2.75
CA GLY A 111 1.39 -10.44 -3.53
C GLY A 111 0.64 -10.05 -4.80
N ALA A 112 0.00 -11.02 -5.45
CA ALA A 112 -0.77 -10.80 -6.67
C ALA A 112 -2.03 -9.97 -6.45
N LEU A 113 -2.75 -10.15 -5.34
CA LEU A 113 -3.86 -9.29 -4.96
C LEU A 113 -3.39 -7.85 -4.74
N TRP A 114 -2.28 -7.66 -4.01
CA TRP A 114 -1.72 -6.34 -3.73
C TRP A 114 -1.33 -5.60 -5.01
N GLY A 115 -0.49 -6.23 -5.83
CA GLY A 115 -0.01 -5.62 -7.07
C GLY A 115 -1.13 -5.47 -8.10
N GLY A 116 -2.05 -6.43 -8.18
CA GLY A 116 -3.15 -6.43 -9.14
C GLY A 116 -4.17 -5.32 -8.90
N ILE A 117 -4.57 -5.10 -7.65
CA ILE A 117 -5.44 -3.98 -7.24
C ILE A 117 -4.67 -2.65 -7.37
N GLY A 118 -3.43 -2.60 -6.89
CA GLY A 118 -2.59 -1.42 -6.95
C GLY A 118 -2.39 -0.88 -8.36
N ALA A 119 -1.94 -1.74 -9.28
CA ALA A 119 -1.68 -1.34 -10.67
C ALA A 119 -2.98 -1.03 -11.43
N ALA A 120 -4.10 -1.67 -11.06
CA ALA A 120 -5.42 -1.35 -11.62
C ALA A 120 -5.84 0.07 -11.25
N ILE A 121 -5.80 0.44 -9.96
CA ILE A 121 -6.21 1.78 -9.52
C ILE A 121 -5.24 2.84 -10.02
N LEU A 122 -3.93 2.57 -10.00
CA LEU A 122 -2.90 3.45 -10.56
C LEU A 122 -3.17 3.77 -12.03
N SER A 123 -3.67 2.81 -12.81
CA SER A 123 -3.97 3.02 -14.24
C SER A 123 -4.94 4.17 -14.49
N PHE A 124 -5.84 4.47 -13.56
CA PHE A 124 -6.79 5.57 -13.68
C PHE A 124 -6.12 6.94 -13.82
N ALA A 125 -4.87 7.07 -13.37
CA ALA A 125 -4.08 8.28 -13.58
C ALA A 125 -3.94 8.61 -15.07
N TRP A 126 -3.84 7.60 -15.93
CA TRP A 126 -3.64 7.77 -17.37
C TRP A 126 -4.87 7.39 -18.22
N THR A 127 -5.83 6.64 -17.68
CA THR A 127 -7.02 6.19 -18.43
C THR A 127 -8.26 7.03 -18.18
N LYS A 128 -8.33 7.79 -17.06
CA LYS A 128 -9.50 8.60 -16.70
C LYS A 128 -9.25 10.09 -16.91
N SER A 129 -10.30 10.79 -17.34
CA SER A 129 -10.25 12.26 -17.47
C SER A 129 -10.20 12.91 -16.09
N GLN A 130 -9.65 14.13 -16.01
CA GLN A 130 -9.66 14.88 -14.74
C GLN A 130 -11.07 15.10 -14.21
N LYS A 131 -12.02 15.39 -15.11
CA LYS A 131 -13.44 15.54 -14.77
C LYS A 131 -14.05 14.29 -14.14
N GLU A 132 -13.69 13.09 -14.63
CA GLU A 132 -14.13 11.83 -14.04
C GLU A 132 -13.49 11.61 -12.67
N LEU A 133 -12.17 11.81 -12.55
CA LEU A 133 -11.46 11.68 -11.27
C LEU A 133 -12.01 12.64 -10.21
N ALA A 134 -12.33 13.88 -10.59
CA ALA A 134 -12.93 14.87 -9.70
C ALA A 134 -14.27 14.41 -9.10
N THR A 135 -14.99 13.48 -9.74
CA THR A 135 -16.25 12.94 -9.19
C THR A 135 -16.05 12.06 -7.96
N PHE A 136 -14.84 11.51 -7.77
CA PHE A 136 -14.48 10.67 -6.62
C PHE A 136 -14.15 11.50 -5.38
N ILE A 137 -13.72 12.75 -5.52
CA ILE A 137 -13.26 13.60 -4.39
C ILE A 137 -14.29 13.65 -3.26
N GLY A 138 -15.54 13.95 -3.59
CA GLY A 138 -16.61 14.08 -2.60
C GLY A 138 -16.89 12.78 -1.82
N PRO A 139 -17.22 11.66 -2.50
CA PRO A 139 -17.43 10.37 -1.86
C PRO A 139 -16.23 9.88 -1.05
N THR A 140 -15.00 10.00 -1.56
CA THR A 140 -13.80 9.52 -0.85
C THR A 140 -13.45 10.42 0.33
N PHE A 141 -13.66 11.73 0.23
CA PHE A 141 -13.53 12.64 1.37
C PHE A 141 -14.56 12.33 2.46
N ALA A 142 -15.82 12.07 2.08
CA ALA A 142 -16.85 11.67 3.04
C ALA A 142 -16.50 10.34 3.72
N LEU A 143 -16.01 9.36 2.96
CA LEU A 143 -15.57 8.07 3.49
C LEU A 143 -14.38 8.22 4.44
N GLY A 144 -13.35 8.97 4.04
CA GLY A 144 -12.19 9.24 4.87
C GLY A 144 -12.55 10.00 6.15
N SER A 145 -13.48 10.96 6.07
CA SER A 145 -13.99 11.68 7.24
C SER A 145 -14.71 10.75 8.21
N LEU A 146 -15.54 9.84 7.69
CA LEU A 146 -16.20 8.82 8.50
C LEU A 146 -15.19 7.89 9.16
N TRP A 147 -14.16 7.45 8.45
CA TRP A 147 -13.09 6.62 9.02
C TRP A 147 -12.27 7.35 10.08
N CYS A 148 -11.99 8.64 9.91
CA CYS A 148 -11.38 9.45 10.97
C CYS A 148 -12.27 9.54 12.21
N LEU A 149 -13.59 9.70 12.04
CA LEU A 149 -14.55 9.69 13.14
C LEU A 149 -14.60 8.33 13.84
N ILE A 150 -14.64 7.23 13.07
CA ILE A 150 -14.58 5.87 13.62
C ILE A 150 -13.27 5.66 14.37
N GLY A 151 -12.14 6.05 13.80
CA GLY A 151 -10.83 5.98 14.47
C GLY A 151 -10.82 6.76 15.79
N ALA A 152 -11.40 7.96 15.82
CA ALA A 152 -11.57 8.73 17.05
C ALA A 152 -12.45 8.00 18.09
N LEU A 153 -13.50 7.29 17.67
CA LEU A 153 -14.33 6.47 18.57
C LEU A 153 -13.54 5.32 19.22
N PHE A 154 -12.56 4.74 18.51
CA PHE A 154 -11.68 3.72 19.07
C PHE A 154 -10.58 4.31 19.95
N TRP A 155 -10.02 5.46 19.56
CA TRP A 155 -8.89 6.09 20.23
C TRP A 155 -9.25 6.79 21.55
N ILE A 156 -10.38 7.51 21.60
CA ILE A 156 -10.78 8.29 22.79
C ILE A 156 -10.90 7.40 24.06
N PRO A 157 -11.58 6.24 24.03
CA PRO A 157 -11.74 5.40 25.23
C PRO A 157 -10.42 4.84 25.75
N GLU A 158 -9.56 4.33 24.86
CA GLU A 158 -8.25 3.77 25.21
C GLU A 158 -7.38 4.84 25.90
N HIS A 159 -7.37 6.05 25.33
CA HIS A 159 -6.56 7.14 25.85
C HIS A 159 -7.07 7.68 27.19
N VAL A 160 -8.39 7.75 27.38
CA VAL A 160 -8.99 8.15 28.67
C VAL A 160 -8.72 7.08 29.73
N HIS A 161 -8.81 5.80 29.40
CA HIS A 161 -8.53 4.68 30.32
C HIS A 161 -7.11 4.75 30.87
N GLU A 162 -6.13 4.97 30.00
CA GLU A 162 -4.72 5.11 30.39
C GLU A 162 -4.41 6.40 31.16
N THR A 163 -5.04 7.53 30.80
CA THR A 163 -4.71 8.85 31.36
C THR A 163 -5.32 9.07 32.73
N TYR A 164 -6.55 8.57 32.93
CA TYR A 164 -7.29 8.76 34.17
C TYR A 164 -7.27 7.52 35.06
N SER A 165 -6.52 6.48 34.69
CA SER A 165 -6.44 5.19 35.39
C SER A 165 -7.84 4.78 35.85
N LEU A 166 -8.70 4.48 34.87
CA LEU A 166 -10.13 4.36 35.13
C LEU A 166 -10.45 3.15 36.04
N ALA A 167 -10.30 3.37 37.34
CA ALA A 167 -10.98 2.67 38.41
C ALA A 167 -12.30 3.34 38.87
N PRO A 168 -12.96 4.32 38.20
CA PRO A 168 -13.83 5.25 38.91
C PRO A 168 -15.30 4.97 38.61
N LEU A 169 -15.70 4.21 37.58
CA LEU A 169 -17.13 3.99 37.35
C LEU A 169 -17.68 3.12 38.49
N ASP A 170 -17.06 1.95 38.72
CA ASP A 170 -17.44 1.04 39.80
C ASP A 170 -17.23 1.66 41.18
N ARG A 171 -16.15 2.44 41.39
CA ARG A 171 -15.89 3.15 42.66
C ARG A 171 -16.82 4.33 42.91
N LEU A 172 -17.14 5.15 41.91
CA LEU A 172 -18.08 6.27 42.05
C LEU A 172 -19.50 5.74 42.27
N THR A 173 -19.91 4.70 41.54
CA THR A 173 -21.19 4.01 41.82
C THR A 173 -21.20 3.35 43.19
N ALA A 174 -20.09 2.77 43.66
CA ALA A 174 -19.98 2.21 45.00
C ALA A 174 -19.96 3.27 46.10
N ALA A 175 -19.49 4.49 45.80
CA ALA A 175 -19.50 5.65 46.69
C ALA A 175 -20.84 6.42 46.68
N GLY A 176 -21.80 6.03 45.84
CA GLY A 176 -23.09 6.71 45.70
C GLY A 176 -23.03 8.03 44.92
N GLU A 177 -21.91 8.32 44.25
CA GLU A 177 -21.73 9.51 43.42
C GLU A 177 -22.13 9.24 41.97
N SER A 178 -22.89 10.16 41.37
CA SER A 178 -23.23 10.07 39.94
C SER A 178 -22.01 10.46 39.11
N PRO A 179 -21.51 9.58 38.22
CA PRO A 179 -20.37 9.92 37.38
C PRO A 179 -20.74 11.09 36.45
N PRO A 180 -19.80 12.01 36.17
CA PRO A 180 -20.04 13.10 35.24
C PRO A 180 -20.39 12.56 33.84
N ILE A 181 -21.24 13.29 33.11
CA ILE A 181 -21.82 12.86 31.83
C ILE A 181 -20.75 12.42 30.82
N TRP A 182 -19.63 13.14 30.74
CA TRP A 182 -18.54 12.82 29.82
C TRP A 182 -17.93 11.44 30.10
N LEU A 183 -17.83 11.03 31.37
CA LEU A 183 -17.28 9.73 31.75
C LEU A 183 -18.24 8.60 31.36
N SER A 184 -19.54 8.83 31.48
CA SER A 184 -20.57 7.90 31.02
C SER A 184 -20.54 7.72 29.51
N ILE A 185 -20.31 8.79 28.75
CA ILE A 185 -20.13 8.75 27.29
C ILE A 185 -18.88 7.93 26.94
N VAL A 186 -17.75 8.16 27.60
CA VAL A 186 -16.52 7.40 27.35
C VAL A 186 -16.73 5.91 27.64
N ALA A 187 -17.35 5.54 28.75
CA ALA A 187 -17.62 4.14 29.10
C ALA A 187 -18.58 3.45 28.11
N LEU A 188 -19.54 4.20 27.55
CA LEU A 188 -20.41 3.70 26.47
C LEU A 188 -19.61 3.44 25.19
N LEU A 189 -18.74 4.38 24.81
CA LEU A 189 -17.87 4.26 23.64
C LEU A 189 -16.88 3.09 23.80
N GLU A 190 -16.33 2.88 24.99
CA GLU A 190 -15.45 1.76 25.30
C GLU A 190 -16.15 0.41 25.12
N ARG A 191 -17.33 0.25 25.72
CA ARG A 191 -18.15 -0.96 25.59
C ARG A 191 -18.53 -1.22 24.12
N PHE A 192 -18.87 -0.18 23.39
CA PHE A 192 -19.19 -0.28 21.98
C PHE A 192 -17.96 -0.71 21.16
N SER A 193 -16.81 -0.09 21.37
CA SER A 193 -15.52 -0.42 20.76
C SER A 193 -15.10 -1.87 21.03
N GLN A 194 -15.15 -2.32 22.29
CA GLN A 194 -14.86 -3.69 22.68
C GLN A 194 -15.85 -4.70 22.06
N SER A 195 -17.14 -4.35 22.02
CA SER A 195 -18.15 -5.18 21.37
C SER A 195 -17.92 -5.31 19.86
N LEU A 196 -17.51 -4.23 19.19
CA LEU A 196 -17.18 -4.26 17.77
C LEU A 196 -15.92 -5.09 17.50
N ASN A 197 -14.84 -4.88 18.26
CA ASN A 197 -13.60 -5.64 18.10
C ASN A 197 -13.81 -7.13 18.36
N SER A 198 -14.51 -7.47 19.44
CA SER A 198 -14.85 -8.87 19.74
C SER A 198 -15.71 -9.48 18.64
N PHE A 199 -16.66 -8.75 18.07
CA PHE A 199 -17.44 -9.22 16.92
C PHE A 199 -16.58 -9.44 15.67
N THR A 200 -15.68 -8.51 15.35
CA THR A 200 -14.76 -8.63 14.20
C THR A 200 -13.88 -9.88 14.32
N VAL A 201 -13.25 -10.08 15.47
CA VAL A 201 -12.36 -11.24 15.68
C VAL A 201 -13.14 -12.54 15.77
N SER A 202 -14.19 -12.60 16.60
CA SER A 202 -14.88 -13.87 16.91
C SER A 202 -15.92 -14.29 15.88
N LYS A 203 -16.62 -13.33 15.26
CA LYS A 203 -17.71 -13.61 14.33
C LYS A 203 -17.34 -13.38 12.89
N MET A 204 -16.35 -12.54 12.59
CA MET A 204 -15.99 -12.19 11.23
C MET A 204 -14.60 -12.68 10.80
N HIS A 205 -13.91 -13.48 11.61
CA HIS A 205 -12.58 -14.01 11.26
C HIS A 205 -11.55 -12.90 11.00
N ASP A 206 -11.62 -11.81 11.77
CA ASP A 206 -10.63 -10.72 11.77
C ASP A 206 -10.48 -10.01 10.41
N ILE A 207 -11.58 -9.86 9.66
CA ILE A 207 -11.62 -9.23 8.33
C ILE A 207 -12.09 -7.76 8.38
N ASP A 208 -11.82 -7.00 7.31
CA ASP A 208 -12.17 -5.57 7.18
C ASP A 208 -13.62 -5.30 6.77
N TRP A 209 -14.57 -6.02 7.37
CA TRP A 209 -16.01 -5.91 7.04
C TRP A 209 -16.55 -4.49 7.27
N LEU A 210 -16.04 -3.78 8.28
CA LEU A 210 -16.46 -2.42 8.61
C LEU A 210 -16.06 -1.44 7.50
N GLY A 211 -14.86 -1.60 6.92
CA GLY A 211 -14.39 -0.82 5.78
C GLY A 211 -15.29 -1.02 4.56
N ALA A 212 -15.59 -2.27 4.21
CA ALA A 212 -16.50 -2.59 3.11
C ALA A 212 -17.93 -2.08 3.34
N MET A 213 -18.47 -2.24 4.55
CA MET A 213 -19.83 -1.81 4.89
C MET A 213 -19.98 -0.28 4.89
N THR A 214 -19.01 0.43 5.45
CA THR A 214 -19.02 1.89 5.47
C THR A 214 -18.81 2.47 4.08
N ALA A 215 -17.93 1.88 3.26
CA ALA A 215 -17.76 2.27 1.86
C ALA A 215 -19.06 2.11 1.05
N LEU A 216 -19.76 0.98 1.22
CA LEU A 216 -21.06 0.74 0.57
C LEU A 216 -22.12 1.76 1.02
N SER A 217 -22.20 2.01 2.33
CA SER A 217 -23.17 2.93 2.93
C SER A 217 -22.94 4.37 2.48
N VAL A 218 -21.69 4.86 2.54
CA VAL A 218 -21.32 6.20 2.10
C VAL A 218 -21.56 6.36 0.60
N ALA A 219 -21.19 5.36 -0.21
CA ALA A 219 -21.45 5.40 -1.64
C ALA A 219 -22.94 5.49 -1.96
N GLY A 220 -23.78 4.70 -1.30
CA GLY A 220 -25.24 4.72 -1.46
C GLY A 220 -25.86 6.06 -1.08
N LEU A 221 -25.53 6.57 0.11
CA LEU A 221 -26.04 7.85 0.60
C LEU A 221 -25.56 9.01 -0.28
N TYR A 222 -24.26 9.06 -0.61
CA TYR A 222 -23.71 10.14 -1.42
C TYR A 222 -24.28 10.15 -2.85
N ALA A 223 -24.56 8.99 -3.43
CA ALA A 223 -25.20 8.87 -4.74
C ALA A 223 -26.64 9.41 -4.76
N ALA A 224 -27.34 9.37 -3.62
CA ALA A 224 -28.68 9.94 -3.47
C ALA A 224 -28.64 11.48 -3.52
N PHE A 225 -27.63 12.10 -2.90
CA PHE A 225 -27.48 13.56 -2.84
C PHE A 225 -26.77 14.18 -4.06
N SER A 226 -25.73 13.52 -4.58
CA SER A 226 -24.91 14.05 -5.67
C SER A 226 -25.11 13.25 -6.96
N LYS A 227 -25.94 13.77 -7.87
CA LYS A 227 -26.13 13.17 -9.21
C LYS A 227 -24.82 13.05 -10.00
N ARG A 228 -23.93 14.03 -9.82
CA ARG A 228 -22.63 14.10 -10.49
C ARG A 228 -21.71 12.95 -10.08
N SER A 229 -21.70 12.57 -8.80
CA SER A 229 -20.80 11.53 -8.27
C SER A 229 -21.36 10.11 -8.38
N ARG A 230 -22.53 9.91 -8.97
CA ARG A 230 -23.18 8.58 -9.06
C ARG A 230 -22.31 7.51 -9.71
N LYS A 231 -21.54 7.83 -10.74
CA LYS A 231 -20.62 6.86 -11.37
C LYS A 231 -19.49 6.45 -10.42
N ALA A 232 -18.88 7.41 -9.73
CA ALA A 232 -17.84 7.16 -8.74
C ALA A 232 -18.38 6.34 -7.55
N CYS A 233 -19.53 6.74 -7.00
CA CYS A 233 -20.23 5.97 -5.96
C CYS A 233 -20.58 4.56 -6.44
N GLY A 234 -21.02 4.40 -7.68
CA GLY A 234 -21.30 3.10 -8.28
C GLY A 234 -20.07 2.18 -8.29
N LEU A 235 -18.89 2.70 -8.66
CA LEU A 235 -17.65 1.93 -8.58
C LEU A 235 -17.31 1.57 -7.13
N ILE A 236 -17.35 2.52 -6.19
CA ILE A 236 -17.09 2.25 -4.76
C ILE A 236 -18.02 1.14 -4.22
N ALA A 237 -19.31 1.22 -4.55
CA ALA A 237 -20.29 0.22 -4.16
C ALA A 237 -20.01 -1.16 -4.80
N ILE A 238 -19.66 -1.20 -6.09
CA ILE A 238 -19.28 -2.44 -6.79
C ILE A 238 -18.08 -3.09 -6.13
N LEU A 239 -17.06 -2.32 -5.74
CA LEU A 239 -15.87 -2.84 -5.06
C LEU A 239 -16.20 -3.38 -3.67
N ALA A 240 -17.01 -2.65 -2.90
CA ALA A 240 -17.46 -3.09 -1.57
C ALA A 240 -18.33 -4.36 -1.64
N ILE A 241 -19.25 -4.44 -2.62
CA ILE A 241 -20.06 -5.64 -2.86
C ILE A 241 -19.17 -6.80 -3.31
N GLY A 242 -18.22 -6.55 -4.22
CA GLY A 242 -17.25 -7.54 -4.66
C GLY A 242 -16.47 -8.13 -3.49
N TRP A 243 -16.05 -7.28 -2.55
CA TRP A 243 -15.40 -7.71 -1.32
C TRP A 243 -16.29 -8.63 -0.49
N TRP A 244 -17.55 -8.24 -0.25
CA TRP A 244 -18.50 -9.08 0.49
C TRP A 244 -18.76 -10.41 -0.19
N VAL A 245 -18.98 -10.41 -1.51
CA VAL A 245 -19.22 -11.63 -2.30
C VAL A 245 -18.02 -12.57 -2.22
N GLY A 246 -16.79 -12.05 -2.33
CA GLY A 246 -15.57 -12.84 -2.21
C GLY A 246 -15.46 -13.53 -0.85
N TYR A 247 -15.68 -12.78 0.24
CA TYR A 247 -15.67 -13.33 1.59
C TYR A 247 -16.77 -14.38 1.82
N LEU A 248 -18.02 -14.05 1.44
CA LEU A 248 -19.16 -14.94 1.67
C LEU A 248 -19.03 -16.25 0.87
N ILE A 249 -18.50 -16.19 -0.35
CA ILE A 249 -18.31 -17.39 -1.16
C ILE A 249 -17.11 -18.20 -0.64
N LEU A 250 -15.92 -17.61 -0.58
CA LEU A 250 -14.71 -18.38 -0.33
C LEU A 250 -14.62 -18.85 1.13
N VAL A 251 -14.96 -17.98 2.08
CA VAL A 251 -14.81 -18.28 3.51
C VAL A 251 -16.09 -18.85 4.09
N ARG A 252 -17.26 -18.22 3.89
CA ARG A 252 -18.50 -18.68 4.54
C ARG A 252 -19.15 -19.89 3.87
N LEU A 253 -19.12 -19.97 2.54
CA LEU A 253 -19.75 -21.06 1.80
C LEU A 253 -18.79 -22.24 1.60
N PHE A 254 -17.53 -21.97 1.27
CA PHE A 254 -16.53 -23.02 0.98
C PHE A 254 -15.54 -23.31 2.11
N ASP A 255 -15.62 -22.60 3.25
CA ASP A 255 -14.75 -22.82 4.43
C ASP A 255 -13.24 -22.73 4.09
N LEU A 256 -12.87 -21.91 3.11
CA LEU A 256 -11.50 -21.75 2.65
C LEU A 256 -10.73 -20.78 3.54
N HIS A 257 -10.02 -21.34 4.50
CA HIS A 257 -9.13 -20.60 5.40
C HIS A 257 -7.68 -20.68 4.95
N MET A 258 -7.05 -19.52 4.73
CA MET A 258 -5.66 -19.44 4.27
C MET A 258 -4.67 -19.64 5.41
N GLN A 259 -5.02 -19.18 6.61
CA GLN A 259 -4.13 -19.15 7.78
C GLN A 259 -4.85 -19.63 9.04
N PRO A 260 -5.25 -20.91 9.11
CA PRO A 260 -5.86 -21.47 10.31
C PRO A 260 -4.82 -21.62 11.43
N LYS A 261 -5.21 -21.31 12.67
CA LYS A 261 -4.38 -21.41 13.88
C LYS A 261 -4.75 -22.68 14.69
N PRO A 262 -3.88 -23.13 15.61
CA PRO A 262 -4.21 -24.18 16.57
C PRO A 262 -5.48 -23.88 17.36
N GLY A 263 -6.22 -24.92 17.74
CA GLY A 263 -7.49 -24.79 18.46
C GLY A 263 -8.67 -24.24 17.65
N GLY A 264 -8.58 -24.28 16.31
CA GLY A 264 -9.67 -23.84 15.43
C GLY A 264 -9.84 -22.33 15.31
N THR A 265 -8.93 -21.53 15.87
CA THR A 265 -8.92 -20.07 15.69
C THR A 265 -8.30 -19.69 14.34
N GLN A 266 -8.43 -18.43 13.91
CA GLN A 266 -7.98 -18.01 12.57
C GLN A 266 -7.17 -16.70 12.64
N ARG A 267 -6.26 -16.54 11.68
CA ARG A 267 -5.72 -15.21 11.33
C ARG A 267 -6.60 -14.63 10.22
N SER A 268 -6.69 -13.31 10.14
CA SER A 268 -7.51 -12.59 9.14
C SER A 268 -7.58 -13.27 7.76
N ASP A 269 -8.80 -13.61 7.33
CA ASP A 269 -9.11 -14.14 5.99
C ASP A 269 -9.52 -13.04 4.99
N ASN A 270 -9.05 -11.82 5.20
CA ASN A 270 -9.36 -10.67 4.35
C ASN A 270 -8.92 -10.85 2.88
N TRP A 271 -8.00 -11.80 2.61
CA TRP A 271 -7.60 -12.20 1.26
C TRP A 271 -8.81 -12.55 0.37
N ALA A 272 -9.84 -13.19 0.94
CA ALA A 272 -11.02 -13.63 0.21
C ALA A 272 -11.86 -12.43 -0.25
N GLY A 273 -12.02 -11.45 0.63
CA GLY A 273 -12.67 -10.19 0.28
C GLY A 273 -11.87 -9.44 -0.79
N MET A 274 -10.54 -9.36 -0.65
CA MET A 274 -9.69 -8.71 -1.66
C MET A 274 -9.71 -9.42 -3.02
N ALA A 275 -9.81 -10.75 -3.05
CA ALA A 275 -10.00 -11.51 -4.28
C ALA A 275 -11.31 -11.13 -4.97
N GLY A 276 -12.42 -11.06 -4.23
CA GLY A 276 -13.70 -10.60 -4.74
C GLY A 276 -13.69 -9.15 -5.23
N LEU A 277 -13.01 -8.26 -4.50
CA LEU A 277 -12.81 -6.86 -4.89
C LEU A 277 -12.04 -6.76 -6.21
N LEU A 278 -10.95 -7.50 -6.37
CA LEU A 278 -10.17 -7.52 -7.62
C LEU A 278 -11.01 -8.03 -8.79
N VAL A 279 -11.79 -9.10 -8.60
CA VAL A 279 -12.70 -9.63 -9.63
C VAL A 279 -13.72 -8.57 -10.03
N ALA A 280 -14.32 -7.86 -9.07
CA ALA A 280 -15.26 -6.77 -9.33
C ALA A 280 -14.59 -5.61 -10.08
N LEU A 281 -13.37 -5.22 -9.70
CA LEU A 281 -12.60 -4.17 -10.37
C LEU A 281 -12.27 -4.53 -11.82
N VAL A 282 -11.79 -5.75 -12.05
CA VAL A 282 -11.48 -6.29 -13.38
C VAL A 282 -12.75 -6.39 -14.23
N GLY A 283 -13.86 -6.87 -13.66
CA GLY A 283 -15.16 -6.95 -14.33
C GLY A 283 -15.69 -5.57 -14.72
N TRP A 284 -15.53 -4.58 -13.84
CA TRP A 284 -15.87 -3.19 -14.13
C TRP A 284 -15.00 -2.60 -15.25
N MET A 285 -13.68 -2.78 -15.20
CA MET A 285 -12.76 -2.34 -16.26
C MET A 285 -13.08 -2.99 -17.60
N TRP A 286 -13.42 -4.28 -17.59
CA TRP A 286 -13.85 -5.00 -18.79
C TRP A 286 -15.12 -4.40 -19.40
N ARG A 287 -16.11 -4.08 -18.57
CA ARG A 287 -17.35 -3.40 -18.98
C ARG A 287 -17.09 -2.00 -19.54
N GLU A 288 -16.21 -1.23 -18.90
CA GLU A 288 -15.81 0.11 -19.34
C GLU A 288 -14.83 0.09 -20.53
N GLN A 289 -14.47 -1.10 -21.01
CA GLN A 289 -13.48 -1.31 -22.08
C GLN A 289 -12.11 -0.69 -21.78
N ASP A 290 -11.76 -0.56 -20.49
CA ASP A 290 -10.46 -0.05 -20.03
C ASP A 290 -9.38 -1.13 -20.15
N ARG A 291 -8.89 -1.35 -21.37
CA ARG A 291 -7.94 -2.42 -21.67
C ARG A 291 -6.54 -2.12 -21.13
N VAL A 292 -6.21 -0.84 -20.96
CA VAL A 292 -4.98 -0.40 -20.29
C VAL A 292 -5.04 -0.75 -18.81
N GLY A 293 -6.15 -0.47 -18.13
CA GLY A 293 -6.36 -0.89 -16.73
C GLY A 293 -6.26 -2.40 -16.56
N LEU A 294 -6.90 -3.18 -17.45
CA LEU A 294 -6.76 -4.64 -17.47
C LEU A 294 -5.32 -5.10 -17.71
N LEU A 295 -4.57 -4.43 -18.59
CA LEU A 295 -3.15 -4.69 -18.81
C LEU A 295 -2.33 -4.46 -17.54
N LEU A 296 -2.41 -3.27 -16.95
CA LEU A 296 -1.62 -2.93 -15.78
C LEU A 296 -2.00 -3.79 -14.57
N SER A 297 -3.29 -4.07 -14.35
CA SER A 297 -3.75 -4.99 -13.31
C SER A 297 -3.09 -6.36 -13.45
N ARG A 298 -2.96 -6.91 -14.66
CA ARG A 298 -2.27 -8.20 -14.89
C ARG A 298 -0.78 -8.13 -14.60
N TYR A 299 -0.09 -7.07 -15.02
CA TYR A 299 1.34 -6.90 -14.71
C TYR A 299 1.55 -6.72 -13.20
N GLY A 300 0.67 -6.00 -12.52
CA GLY A 300 0.66 -5.89 -11.07
C GLY A 300 0.40 -7.23 -10.39
N PHE A 301 -0.56 -8.02 -10.87
CA PHE A 301 -0.88 -9.35 -10.33
C PHE A 301 0.31 -10.31 -10.44
N ILE A 302 0.90 -10.41 -11.63
CA ILE A 302 2.06 -11.27 -11.87
C ILE A 302 3.28 -10.75 -11.10
N GLY A 303 3.56 -9.45 -11.18
CA GLY A 303 4.71 -8.83 -10.52
C GLY A 303 4.65 -8.96 -9.01
N GLY A 304 3.45 -8.76 -8.46
CA GLY A 304 3.17 -8.95 -7.06
C GLY A 304 3.40 -10.39 -6.61
N GLY A 305 2.80 -11.36 -7.31
CA GLY A 305 2.90 -12.77 -6.91
C GLY A 305 4.30 -13.37 -7.07
N ILE A 306 4.98 -13.07 -8.18
CA ILE A 306 6.38 -13.47 -8.39
C ILE A 306 7.26 -12.81 -7.34
N GLY A 307 7.10 -11.50 -7.13
CA GLY A 307 7.94 -10.76 -6.21
C GLY A 307 7.88 -11.29 -4.79
N PHE A 308 6.68 -11.61 -4.28
CA PHE A 308 6.57 -12.08 -2.90
C PHE A 308 7.12 -13.51 -2.74
N SER A 309 6.80 -14.40 -3.68
CA SER A 309 7.28 -15.79 -3.64
C SER A 309 8.81 -15.89 -3.77
N VAL A 310 9.39 -15.10 -4.66
CA VAL A 310 10.85 -15.05 -4.87
C VAL A 310 11.53 -14.32 -3.72
N GLY A 311 10.95 -13.23 -3.23
CA GLY A 311 11.47 -12.49 -2.06
C GLY A 311 11.54 -13.37 -0.81
N ASP A 312 10.54 -14.22 -0.58
CA ASP A 312 10.57 -15.22 0.50
C ASP A 312 11.63 -16.29 0.24
N PHE A 313 11.71 -16.84 -0.98
CA PHE A 313 12.72 -17.83 -1.34
C PHE A 313 14.16 -17.35 -1.07
N ILE A 314 14.48 -16.09 -1.37
CA ILE A 314 15.83 -15.52 -1.19
C ILE A 314 16.23 -15.49 0.30
N ASN A 315 15.26 -15.38 1.22
CA ASN A 315 15.50 -15.37 2.67
C ASN A 315 15.73 -16.78 3.23
N LYS A 316 15.21 -17.81 2.57
CA LYS A 316 15.20 -19.18 3.09
C LYS A 316 16.55 -19.72 3.51
N PRO A 317 17.66 -19.57 2.75
CA PRO A 317 18.95 -20.16 3.11
C PRO A 317 19.39 -19.92 4.56
N ASP A 318 19.07 -18.75 5.12
CA ASP A 318 19.34 -18.43 6.52
C ASP A 318 18.39 -19.15 7.49
N LYS A 319 17.08 -19.10 7.23
CA LYS A 319 16.03 -19.72 8.07
C LYS A 319 16.18 -21.23 8.24
N ILE A 320 16.66 -21.92 7.21
CA ILE A 320 16.90 -23.37 7.25
C ILE A 320 18.37 -23.73 7.48
N ARG A 321 19.22 -22.74 7.77
CA ARG A 321 20.66 -22.88 8.02
C ARG A 321 21.38 -23.70 6.94
N TRP A 322 21.07 -23.43 5.67
CA TRP A 322 21.59 -24.17 4.53
C TRP A 322 23.12 -24.10 4.49
N ALA A 323 23.80 -25.25 4.58
CA ALA A 323 25.24 -25.32 4.85
C ALA A 323 26.14 -24.47 3.91
N PRO A 324 25.91 -24.45 2.57
CA PRO A 324 26.72 -23.62 1.65
C PRO A 324 26.61 -22.11 1.89
N PHE A 325 25.49 -21.66 2.46
CA PHE A 325 25.23 -20.25 2.76
C PHE A 325 25.64 -19.90 4.19
N TYR A 326 25.30 -20.78 5.14
CA TYR A 326 25.51 -20.54 6.56
C TYR A 326 26.99 -20.61 6.97
N GLN A 327 27.89 -21.16 6.15
CA GLN A 327 29.33 -21.16 6.44
C GLN A 327 29.96 -19.76 6.50
N PHE A 328 29.36 -18.74 5.87
CA PHE A 328 29.90 -17.39 5.85
C PHE A 328 29.30 -16.52 6.96
N GLU A 329 30.14 -16.09 7.90
CA GLU A 329 29.70 -15.29 9.06
C GLU A 329 29.03 -13.98 8.66
N PHE A 330 29.50 -13.33 7.59
CA PHE A 330 28.89 -12.09 7.10
C PHE A 330 27.47 -12.28 6.58
N LEU A 331 27.03 -13.50 6.22
CA LEU A 331 25.67 -13.82 5.77
C LEU A 331 24.71 -14.16 6.92
N ARG A 332 25.23 -14.29 8.15
CA ARG A 332 24.46 -14.60 9.36
C ARG A 332 23.95 -13.30 10.01
N GLY A 333 22.73 -13.33 10.53
CA GLY A 333 22.20 -12.23 11.37
C GLY A 333 21.79 -10.95 10.62
N PHE A 334 21.62 -11.01 9.30
CA PHE A 334 20.91 -9.96 8.58
C PHE A 334 19.42 -9.98 8.95
N ASP A 335 18.79 -8.81 8.90
CA ASP A 335 17.32 -8.73 8.90
C ASP A 335 16.78 -9.20 7.54
N HIS A 336 16.86 -10.51 7.29
CA HIS A 336 16.48 -11.13 6.02
C HIS A 336 15.02 -10.85 5.67
N TRP A 337 14.16 -10.59 6.65
CA TRP A 337 12.78 -10.20 6.38
C TRP A 337 12.71 -8.86 5.64
N LYS A 338 13.54 -7.88 6.02
CA LYS A 338 13.65 -6.61 5.26
C LYS A 338 14.11 -6.82 3.83
N TRP A 339 15.02 -7.77 3.61
CA TRP A 339 15.47 -8.14 2.27
C TRP A 339 14.36 -8.80 1.44
N THR A 340 13.51 -9.61 2.07
CA THR A 340 12.28 -10.12 1.45
C THR A 340 11.35 -8.98 1.04
N GLU A 341 11.14 -8.00 1.91
CA GLU A 341 10.27 -6.85 1.62
C GLU A 341 10.82 -6.00 0.47
N GLN A 342 12.10 -5.62 0.52
CA GLN A 342 12.75 -4.87 -0.55
C GLN A 342 12.81 -5.66 -1.86
N GLY A 343 13.16 -6.95 -1.81
CA GLY A 343 13.20 -7.83 -2.98
C GLY A 343 11.82 -8.01 -3.62
N PHE A 344 10.78 -8.15 -2.79
CA PHE A 344 9.40 -8.17 -3.23
C PHE A 344 9.04 -6.87 -3.97
N GLY A 345 9.30 -5.72 -3.34
CA GLY A 345 9.07 -4.41 -3.94
C GLY A 345 9.84 -4.24 -5.25
N LEU A 346 11.11 -4.63 -5.30
CA LEU A 346 11.98 -4.54 -6.47
C LEU A 346 11.40 -5.27 -7.68
N ILE A 347 11.03 -6.55 -7.50
CA ILE A 347 10.50 -7.39 -8.59
C ILE A 347 9.13 -6.89 -9.05
N MET A 348 8.25 -6.57 -8.10
CA MET A 348 6.91 -6.05 -8.42
C MET A 348 7.01 -4.72 -9.18
N GLY A 349 7.83 -3.78 -8.70
CA GLY A 349 8.06 -2.49 -9.34
C GLY A 349 8.64 -2.63 -10.74
N ALA A 350 9.62 -3.52 -10.94
CA ALA A 350 10.17 -3.80 -12.26
C ALA A 350 9.11 -4.31 -13.25
N ILE A 351 8.29 -5.29 -12.83
CA ILE A 351 7.27 -5.88 -13.71
C ILE A 351 6.14 -4.89 -14.00
N VAL A 352 5.68 -4.11 -13.03
CA VAL A 352 4.67 -3.05 -13.27
C VAL A 352 5.23 -2.00 -14.25
N SER A 353 6.48 -1.59 -14.09
CA SER A 353 7.16 -0.68 -15.02
C SER A 353 7.25 -1.25 -16.43
N LEU A 354 7.49 -2.55 -16.60
CA LEU A 354 7.46 -3.19 -17.92
C LEU A 354 6.07 -3.10 -18.57
N GLY A 355 5.00 -3.20 -17.77
CA GLY A 355 3.62 -2.98 -18.22
C GLY A 355 3.41 -1.55 -18.72
N ILE A 356 3.81 -0.55 -17.93
CA ILE A 356 3.67 0.87 -18.27
C ILE A 356 4.57 1.26 -19.46
N LEU A 357 5.75 0.65 -19.58
CA LEU A 357 6.64 0.87 -20.71
C LEU A 357 6.00 0.48 -22.05
N ARG A 358 5.06 -0.48 -22.07
CA ARG A 358 4.27 -0.77 -23.28
C ARG A 358 3.36 0.38 -23.68
N LEU A 359 2.83 1.13 -22.70
CA LEU A 359 2.01 2.32 -22.95
C LEU A 359 2.84 3.46 -23.55
N LEU A 360 4.11 3.57 -23.14
CA LEU A 360 5.04 4.54 -23.70
C LEU A 360 5.49 4.16 -25.12
N LYS A 361 5.75 2.88 -25.38
CA LYS A 361 6.14 2.38 -26.71
C LYS A 361 5.05 2.58 -27.76
N THR A 362 3.80 2.36 -27.38
CA THR A 362 2.64 2.43 -28.28
C THR A 362 1.89 3.77 -28.15
N SER A 363 2.47 4.71 -27.39
CA SER A 363 2.02 6.07 -27.17
C SER A 363 0.52 6.21 -26.89
N LEU A 364 0.12 5.71 -25.72
CA LEU A 364 -1.24 5.87 -25.19
C LEU A 364 -1.74 7.31 -25.35
N GLU A 365 -2.96 7.48 -25.87
CA GLU A 365 -3.63 8.77 -25.97
C GLU A 365 -3.64 9.53 -24.64
N PRO A 366 -3.27 10.82 -24.61
CA PRO A 366 -3.39 11.64 -23.42
C PRO A 366 -4.83 11.64 -22.90
N ALA A 367 -5.02 11.36 -21.61
CA ALA A 367 -6.34 11.47 -21.02
C ALA A 367 -6.84 12.93 -21.07
N LYS A 368 -8.06 13.12 -21.57
CA LYS A 368 -8.68 14.43 -21.81
C LYS A 368 -8.52 15.38 -20.62
N GLU A 369 -7.83 16.50 -20.84
CA GLU A 369 -7.71 17.65 -19.93
C GLU A 369 -8.91 18.59 -20.15
N GLU A 370 -10.12 18.13 -19.82
CA GLU A 370 -11.30 19.01 -19.78
C GLU A 370 -11.19 19.94 -18.56
N ALA A 371 -11.56 21.22 -18.73
CA ALA A 371 -11.62 22.16 -17.62
C ALA A 371 -12.44 21.57 -16.46
N GLU A 372 -11.79 21.41 -15.31
CA GLU A 372 -12.48 21.01 -14.10
C GLU A 372 -13.53 22.07 -13.79
N SER A 373 -14.79 21.65 -13.60
CA SER A 373 -15.82 22.53 -13.04
C SER A 373 -15.28 23.15 -11.74
N ALA A 374 -15.57 24.43 -11.47
CA ALA A 374 -15.16 25.14 -10.26
C ALA A 374 -15.63 24.45 -8.96
N GLY A 375 -14.90 23.42 -8.53
CA GLY A 375 -15.04 22.74 -7.25
C GLY A 375 -14.13 23.38 -6.21
N PHE A 376 -14.32 22.99 -4.94
CA PHE A 376 -13.48 23.50 -3.84
C PHE A 376 -12.00 23.12 -4.01
N LEU A 377 -11.73 21.88 -4.43
CA LEU A 377 -10.39 21.34 -4.71
C LEU A 377 -10.33 20.79 -6.14
N THR A 378 -9.21 21.03 -6.80
CA THR A 378 -8.85 20.33 -8.04
C THR A 378 -8.38 18.90 -7.75
N THR A 379 -8.35 18.03 -8.77
CA THR A 379 -7.87 16.66 -8.60
C THR A 379 -6.41 16.61 -8.15
N ASN A 380 -5.57 17.50 -8.68
CA ASN A 380 -4.17 17.62 -8.29
C ASN A 380 -4.02 18.06 -6.83
N GLU A 381 -4.78 19.06 -6.40
CA GLU A 381 -4.72 19.54 -5.02
C GLU A 381 -5.22 18.50 -4.02
N PHE A 382 -6.32 17.81 -4.32
CA PHE A 382 -6.79 16.70 -3.51
C PHE A 382 -5.72 15.61 -3.39
N SER A 383 -5.00 15.33 -4.48
CA SER A 383 -3.92 14.34 -4.49
C SER A 383 -2.72 14.79 -3.66
N VAL A 384 -2.34 16.08 -3.71
CA VAL A 384 -1.28 16.64 -2.85
C VAL A 384 -1.66 16.57 -1.38
N ILE A 385 -2.92 16.88 -1.03
CA ILE A 385 -3.43 16.74 0.35
C ILE A 385 -3.41 15.28 0.79
N GLY A 386 -3.79 14.35 -0.09
CA GLY A 386 -3.72 12.92 0.20
C GLY A 386 -2.28 12.46 0.48
N LEU A 387 -1.34 12.84 -0.38
CA LEU A 387 0.07 12.46 -0.27
C LEU A 387 0.76 13.13 0.92
N LEU A 388 0.79 14.47 0.96
CA LEU A 388 1.56 15.24 1.93
C LEU A 388 0.81 15.45 3.24
N GLY A 389 -0.52 15.39 3.24
CA GLY A 389 -1.34 15.46 4.45
C GLY A 389 -1.58 14.07 5.02
N VAL A 390 -2.49 13.31 4.40
CA VAL A 390 -3.03 12.06 4.96
C VAL A 390 -1.94 11.00 5.09
N THR A 391 -1.30 10.58 4.00
CA THR A 391 -0.31 9.49 4.05
C THR A 391 0.90 9.87 4.88
N PHE A 392 1.41 11.08 4.71
CA PHE A 392 2.58 11.56 5.45
C PHE A 392 2.31 11.59 6.96
N TRP A 393 1.24 12.27 7.39
CA TRP A 393 0.91 12.39 8.81
C TRP A 393 0.61 11.04 9.44
N TRP A 394 -0.18 10.21 8.74
CA TRP A 394 -0.58 8.89 9.24
C TRP A 394 0.62 7.96 9.46
N ASN A 395 1.67 8.06 8.65
CA ASN A 395 2.89 7.31 8.91
C ASN A 395 3.67 7.92 10.08
N PHE A 396 3.91 9.24 10.09
CA PHE A 396 4.82 9.88 11.05
C PHE A 396 4.33 9.84 12.51
N TYR A 397 3.01 9.92 12.77
CA TYR A 397 2.49 10.02 14.14
C TYR A 397 2.79 8.80 15.01
N HIS A 398 3.09 7.64 14.41
CA HIS A 398 3.43 6.41 15.13
C HIS A 398 4.86 6.41 15.68
N ASN A 399 5.77 7.24 15.16
CA ASN A 399 7.19 7.19 15.53
C ASN A 399 7.41 7.41 17.04
N PRO A 400 6.72 8.37 17.67
CA PRO A 400 6.91 8.59 19.11
C PRO A 400 6.42 7.43 19.97
N GLY A 401 5.43 6.67 19.50
CA GLY A 401 4.99 5.42 20.14
C GLY A 401 6.15 4.46 20.39
N THR A 402 7.00 4.24 19.39
CA THR A 402 8.18 3.39 19.49
C THR A 402 9.18 3.88 20.54
N TYR A 403 9.32 5.19 20.73
CA TYR A 403 10.21 5.74 21.77
C TYR A 403 9.64 5.51 23.18
N PHE A 404 8.32 5.57 23.36
CA PHE A 404 7.67 5.28 24.64
C PHE A 404 7.75 3.81 25.02
N GLU A 405 7.46 2.91 24.06
CA GLU A 405 7.55 1.45 24.25
C GLU A 405 8.93 1.03 24.77
N HIS A 406 9.98 1.73 24.34
CA HIS A 406 11.36 1.42 24.71
C HIS A 406 11.93 2.34 25.80
N GLY A 407 11.08 3.12 26.49
CA GLY A 407 11.48 3.94 27.63
C GLY A 407 12.50 5.04 27.30
N ARG A 408 12.57 5.50 26.04
CA ARG A 408 13.55 6.49 25.57
C ARG A 408 13.14 7.93 25.84
N ILE A 409 11.84 8.18 25.95
CA ILE A 409 11.27 9.48 26.32
C ILE A 409 10.39 9.21 27.55
N ALA A 410 10.51 10.07 28.57
CA ALA A 410 9.60 10.01 29.70
C ALA A 410 8.16 10.15 29.19
N LYS A 411 7.20 9.48 29.83
CA LYS A 411 5.76 9.68 29.53
C LYS A 411 5.29 11.13 29.80
N ASP A 412 6.21 11.98 30.26
CA ASP A 412 6.01 13.36 30.63
C ASP A 412 5.27 14.13 29.55
N THR A 413 4.27 14.84 30.07
CA THR A 413 3.30 15.57 29.30
C THR A 413 3.79 16.97 28.98
N LEU A 414 3.70 17.40 27.73
CA LEU A 414 3.79 18.82 27.41
C LEU A 414 2.44 19.45 27.80
N PHE A 415 2.43 20.35 28.79
CA PHE A 415 1.21 21.00 29.31
C PHE A 415 0.12 20.02 29.84
N GLY A 416 0.49 18.86 30.38
CA GLY A 416 -0.48 17.86 30.83
C GLY A 416 -1.06 16.98 29.71
N MET A 417 -0.67 17.18 28.44
CA MET A 417 -1.01 16.32 27.31
C MET A 417 0.08 15.28 27.03
N LYS A 418 -0.30 14.03 26.75
CA LYS A 418 0.66 12.99 26.32
C LYS A 418 1.22 13.36 24.94
N ALA A 419 2.38 12.82 24.58
CA ALA A 419 3.00 13.17 23.31
C ALA A 419 2.17 12.87 22.05
N PRO A 420 1.47 11.73 21.95
CA PRO A 420 0.57 11.49 20.82
C PRO A 420 -0.44 12.63 20.63
N ASP A 421 -0.96 13.21 21.71
CA ASP A 421 -2.03 14.23 21.66
C ASP A 421 -1.55 15.55 21.07
N TRP A 422 -0.42 16.08 21.56
CA TRP A 422 0.09 17.34 21.04
C TRP A 422 0.70 17.17 19.65
N LEU A 423 1.16 15.97 19.29
CA LEU A 423 1.52 15.64 17.92
C LEU A 423 0.30 15.70 17.01
N PHE A 424 -0.84 15.12 17.38
CA PHE A 424 -2.08 15.24 16.60
C PHE A 424 -2.47 16.71 16.31
N LEU A 425 -2.29 17.61 17.29
CA LEU A 425 -2.49 19.05 17.07
C LEU A 425 -1.53 19.63 16.01
N PHE A 426 -0.25 19.25 16.03
CA PHE A 426 0.69 19.63 14.97
C PHE A 426 0.26 19.12 13.59
N GLY A 427 -0.32 17.93 13.51
CA GLY A 427 -0.89 17.40 12.27
C GLY A 427 -1.96 18.30 11.67
N PHE A 428 -2.90 18.80 12.49
CA PHE A 428 -3.93 19.74 12.04
C PHE A 428 -3.36 21.10 11.63
N LEU A 429 -2.39 21.62 12.38
CA LEU A 429 -1.72 22.87 12.03
C LEU A 429 -0.95 22.74 10.71
N TYR A 430 -0.26 21.62 10.51
CA TYR A 430 0.46 21.30 9.28
C TYR A 430 -0.51 21.20 8.09
N LEU A 431 -1.62 20.48 8.23
CA LEU A 431 -2.63 20.34 7.18
C LEU A 431 -3.28 21.69 6.84
N GLY A 432 -3.58 22.50 7.86
CA GLY A 432 -4.09 23.86 7.69
C GLY A 432 -3.11 24.77 6.93
N LEU A 433 -1.82 24.69 7.27
CA LEU A 433 -0.76 25.42 6.56
C LEU A 433 -0.64 24.96 5.10
N LEU A 434 -0.66 23.65 4.85
CA LEU A 434 -0.62 23.08 3.50
C LEU A 434 -1.78 23.61 2.64
N ILE A 435 -3.01 23.54 3.15
CA ILE A 435 -4.20 24.07 2.47
C ILE A 435 -4.08 25.58 2.24
N HIS A 436 -3.63 26.33 3.25
CA HIS A 436 -3.44 27.77 3.13
C HIS A 436 -2.44 28.13 2.02
N LEU A 437 -1.29 27.47 1.98
CA LEU A 437 -0.26 27.68 0.95
C LEU A 437 -0.77 27.33 -0.45
N MET A 438 -1.55 26.25 -0.58
CA MET A 438 -2.19 25.88 -1.85
C MET A 438 -3.17 26.94 -2.33
N LEU A 439 -4.04 27.44 -1.44
CA LEU A 439 -5.00 28.50 -1.77
C LEU A 439 -4.30 29.83 -2.10
N ARG A 440 -3.18 30.15 -1.43
CA ARG A 440 -2.33 31.30 -1.77
C ARG A 440 -1.73 31.14 -3.16
N ASN A 441 -1.22 29.96 -3.50
CA ASN A 441 -0.63 29.68 -4.80
C ASN A 441 -1.61 29.87 -5.97
N ARG A 442 -2.92 29.69 -5.75
CA ARG A 442 -3.95 30.00 -6.77
C ARG A 442 -4.05 31.49 -7.10
N ARG A 443 -3.69 32.36 -6.16
CA ARG A 443 -3.83 33.82 -6.29
C ARG A 443 -2.54 34.47 -6.79
N ALA A 444 -1.41 33.98 -6.30
CA ALA A 444 -0.08 34.43 -6.69
C ALA A 444 0.88 33.25 -6.60
N ASP A 445 1.69 33.06 -7.64
CA ASP A 445 2.67 31.98 -7.69
C ASP A 445 3.58 32.03 -6.46
N LEU A 446 3.74 30.89 -5.80
CA LEU A 446 4.69 30.74 -4.71
C LEU A 446 6.12 30.71 -5.29
N PRO A 447 7.02 31.62 -4.88
CA PRO A 447 8.38 31.68 -5.43
C PRO A 447 9.19 30.38 -5.25
N PHE A 448 8.84 29.57 -4.24
CA PHE A 448 9.48 28.28 -3.98
C PHE A 448 9.11 27.20 -5.01
N LEU A 449 7.93 27.31 -5.64
CA LEU A 449 7.46 26.28 -6.56
C LEU A 449 8.04 26.49 -7.97
N PRO A 450 8.61 25.45 -8.60
CA PRO A 450 9.03 25.52 -9.98
C PRO A 450 7.87 25.91 -10.92
N SER A 451 8.20 26.62 -12.00
CA SER A 451 7.21 27.03 -13.03
C SER A 451 6.76 25.85 -13.90
N SER A 452 7.62 24.85 -14.13
CA SER A 452 7.30 23.68 -14.95
C SER A 452 6.62 22.56 -14.15
N TRP A 453 5.71 21.83 -14.80
CA TRP A 453 5.05 20.66 -14.21
C TRP A 453 6.04 19.54 -13.85
N GLN A 454 7.07 19.35 -14.67
CA GLN A 454 8.17 18.42 -14.37
C GLN A 454 8.87 18.81 -13.07
N GLY A 455 9.25 20.09 -12.91
CA GLY A 455 9.93 20.57 -11.72
C GLY A 455 9.06 20.46 -10.46
N ARG A 456 7.76 20.80 -10.56
CA ARG A 456 6.80 20.62 -9.46
C ARG A 456 6.68 19.15 -9.04
N GLY A 457 6.60 18.24 -10.00
CA GLY A 457 6.54 16.81 -9.74
C GLY A 457 7.84 16.25 -9.16
N GLN A 458 9.01 16.67 -9.66
CA GLN A 458 10.32 16.32 -9.09
C GLN A 458 10.43 16.78 -7.64
N LEU A 459 10.05 18.02 -7.34
CA LEU A 459 10.05 18.56 -5.98
C LEU A 459 9.13 17.74 -5.05
N LEU A 460 7.92 17.41 -5.51
CA LEU A 460 6.98 16.59 -4.76
C LEU A 460 7.56 15.19 -4.48
N PHE A 461 8.11 14.53 -5.50
CA PHE A 461 8.71 13.20 -5.37
C PHE A 461 9.88 13.21 -4.38
N LEU A 462 10.81 14.15 -4.52
CA LEU A 462 11.98 14.24 -3.65
C LEU A 462 11.60 14.54 -2.20
N PHE A 463 10.68 15.48 -1.99
CA PHE A 463 10.17 15.77 -0.66
C PHE A 463 9.56 14.52 -0.03
N TYR A 464 8.67 13.83 -0.76
CA TYR A 464 7.98 12.64 -0.27
C TYR A 464 8.94 11.46 0.00
N LEU A 465 9.90 11.22 -0.89
CA LEU A 465 10.93 10.19 -0.73
C LEU A 465 11.80 10.47 0.50
N TRP A 466 12.39 11.65 0.58
CA TRP A 466 13.35 11.94 1.65
C TRP A 466 12.68 12.13 3.00
N VAL A 467 11.46 12.65 3.06
CA VAL A 467 10.74 12.76 4.34
C VAL A 467 10.40 11.38 4.91
N THR A 468 10.07 10.39 4.04
CA THR A 468 9.84 9.01 4.49
C THR A 468 11.14 8.32 4.91
N VAL A 469 12.28 8.62 4.25
CA VAL A 469 13.60 8.12 4.67
C VAL A 469 13.96 8.67 6.04
N VAL A 470 13.79 9.97 6.26
CA VAL A 470 14.02 10.61 7.56
C VAL A 470 13.09 10.03 8.62
N ALA A 471 11.81 9.80 8.27
CA ALA A 471 10.85 9.18 9.18
C ALA A 471 11.30 7.78 9.62
N VAL A 472 11.68 6.88 8.70
CA VAL A 472 12.06 5.51 9.06
C VAL A 472 13.37 5.45 9.84
N VAL A 473 14.34 6.31 9.49
CA VAL A 473 15.61 6.45 10.23
C VAL A 473 15.34 6.98 11.63
N SER A 474 14.56 8.06 11.77
CA SER A 474 14.23 8.62 13.09
C SER A 474 13.54 7.59 13.98
N LYS A 475 12.57 6.83 13.46
CA LYS A 475 11.89 5.76 14.21
C LYS A 475 12.88 4.74 14.79
N SER A 476 13.89 4.36 13.99
CA SER A 476 14.83 3.29 14.34
C SER A 476 16.05 3.79 15.11
N TRP A 477 16.37 5.08 15.05
CA TRP A 477 17.62 5.66 15.57
C TRP A 477 17.91 5.29 17.04
N PRO A 478 16.94 5.33 17.97
CA PRO A 478 17.22 5.00 19.37
C PRO A 478 17.43 3.51 19.65
N LEU A 479 17.18 2.63 18.68
CA LEU A 479 17.16 1.17 18.82
C LEU A 479 18.03 0.47 17.78
N MET A 480 18.90 1.23 17.10
CA MET A 480 19.53 0.76 15.87
C MET A 480 20.55 -0.35 16.15
N SER A 481 20.19 -1.58 15.75
CA SER A 481 21.11 -2.73 15.73
C SER A 481 22.05 -2.65 14.52
N HIS A 482 23.10 -3.48 14.51
CA HIS A 482 24.01 -3.58 13.37
C HIS A 482 23.28 -3.99 12.07
N GLY A 483 22.32 -4.92 12.16
CA GLY A 483 21.47 -5.31 11.03
C GLY A 483 20.58 -4.16 10.53
N ALA A 484 19.98 -3.41 11.46
CA ALA A 484 19.14 -2.25 11.12
C ALA A 484 19.94 -1.16 10.39
N LEU A 485 21.17 -0.87 10.82
CA LEU A 485 22.03 0.11 10.15
C LEU A 485 22.26 -0.23 8.67
N PHE A 486 22.48 -1.51 8.34
CA PHE A 486 22.68 -1.94 6.96
C PHE A 486 21.41 -1.79 6.11
N VAL A 487 20.24 -2.10 6.67
CA VAL A 487 18.93 -1.87 6.03
C VAL A 487 18.73 -0.38 5.74
N HIS A 488 18.99 0.50 6.71
CA HIS A 488 18.89 1.95 6.50
C HIS A 488 19.91 2.47 5.48
N GLY A 489 21.12 1.91 5.46
CA GLY A 489 22.10 2.16 4.40
C GLY A 489 21.55 1.83 3.01
N SER A 490 20.88 0.68 2.88
CA SER A 490 20.23 0.29 1.62
C SER A 490 19.07 1.23 1.22
N PHE A 491 18.31 1.76 2.19
CA PHE A 491 17.27 2.76 1.94
C PHE A 491 17.86 4.05 1.39
N CYS A 492 18.93 4.56 2.01
CA CYS A 492 19.63 5.76 1.53
C CYS A 492 20.21 5.58 0.12
N ILE A 493 20.86 4.43 -0.15
CA ILE A 493 21.42 4.14 -1.48
C ILE A 493 20.30 4.09 -2.53
N THR A 494 19.19 3.40 -2.23
CA THR A 494 18.05 3.28 -3.12
C THR A 494 17.38 4.64 -3.37
N ALA A 495 17.24 5.48 -2.33
CA ALA A 495 16.69 6.82 -2.43
C ALA A 495 17.60 7.77 -3.23
N LEU A 496 18.91 7.69 -3.07
CA LEU A 496 19.89 8.43 -3.87
C LEU A 496 19.83 8.02 -5.34
N ALA A 497 19.74 6.72 -5.63
CA ALA A 497 19.59 6.22 -6.99
C ALA A 497 18.29 6.71 -7.64
N CYS A 498 17.16 6.66 -6.91
CA CYS A 498 15.90 7.23 -7.38
C CYS A 498 15.99 8.74 -7.63
N THR A 499 16.61 9.47 -6.71
CA THR A 499 16.85 10.92 -6.81
C THR A 499 17.65 11.24 -8.07
N TRP A 500 18.75 10.52 -8.30
CA TRP A 500 19.59 10.71 -9.48
C TRP A 500 18.83 10.44 -10.77
N ILE A 501 18.10 9.31 -10.87
CA ILE A 501 17.34 8.99 -12.08
C ILE A 501 16.26 10.03 -12.33
N VAL A 502 15.49 10.45 -11.32
CA VAL A 502 14.38 11.41 -11.48
C VAL A 502 14.89 12.82 -11.84
N LEU A 503 16.02 13.26 -11.29
CA LEU A 503 16.58 14.58 -11.56
C LEU A 503 17.30 14.68 -12.91
N THR A 504 17.79 13.56 -13.44
CA THR A 504 18.53 13.53 -14.72
C THR A 504 17.63 13.30 -15.94
N GLN A 505 16.30 13.29 -15.75
CA GLN A 505 15.38 13.14 -16.87
C GLN A 505 15.41 14.38 -17.77
N PRO A 506 15.56 14.21 -19.10
CA PRO A 506 15.54 15.33 -20.03
C PRO A 506 14.16 16.00 -20.01
N ALA A 507 14.11 17.25 -20.47
CA ALA A 507 12.84 17.92 -20.73
C ALA A 507 12.02 17.11 -21.74
N ALA A 508 10.68 17.12 -21.60
CA ALA A 508 9.82 16.43 -22.55
C ALA A 508 10.09 16.97 -23.97
N PRO A 509 10.26 16.09 -24.99
CA PRO A 509 10.40 16.53 -26.36
C PRO A 509 9.16 17.33 -26.78
N THR A 510 9.37 18.49 -27.40
CA THR A 510 8.31 19.44 -27.80
C THR A 510 7.41 18.93 -28.91
N ASP A 511 7.89 18.00 -29.74
CA ASP A 511 7.11 17.40 -30.81
C ASP A 511 7.70 16.04 -31.17
N ALA A 512 6.92 14.99 -30.99
CA ALA A 512 7.14 13.75 -31.71
C ALA A 512 5.79 13.23 -32.14
N SER A 513 5.57 13.15 -33.45
CA SER A 513 4.47 12.43 -34.08
C SER A 513 4.50 10.97 -33.59
N ARG A 514 3.78 10.72 -32.51
CA ARG A 514 3.65 9.41 -31.91
C ARG A 514 2.39 8.77 -32.49
N ASN A 515 2.46 7.48 -32.85
CA ASN A 515 1.25 6.73 -33.19
C ASN A 515 0.37 6.65 -31.93
N ILE A 516 -0.74 7.40 -31.91
CA ILE A 516 -1.60 7.52 -30.74
C ILE A 516 -2.56 6.33 -30.68
N GLY A 517 -2.45 5.50 -29.64
CA GLY A 517 -3.36 4.38 -29.38
C GLY A 517 -4.44 4.73 -28.34
N PRO A 518 -5.75 4.57 -28.63
CA PRO A 518 -6.81 4.83 -27.66
C PRO A 518 -6.81 3.78 -26.53
N VAL A 519 -7.37 4.12 -25.37
CA VAL A 519 -7.47 3.21 -24.20
C VAL A 519 -8.18 1.88 -24.56
N GLN A 520 -9.12 1.92 -25.51
CA GLN A 520 -9.92 0.78 -25.95
C GLN A 520 -9.25 -0.05 -27.07
N ASP A 521 -8.02 0.25 -27.48
CA ASP A 521 -7.37 -0.44 -28.60
C ASP A 521 -7.16 -1.96 -28.32
N ARG A 522 -7.23 -2.78 -29.37
CA ARG A 522 -6.97 -4.23 -29.32
C ARG A 522 -5.51 -4.53 -29.03
N GLU A 523 -4.57 -3.64 -29.33
CA GLU A 523 -3.14 -3.82 -29.06
C GLU A 523 -2.80 -4.03 -27.55
N TRP A 524 -3.66 -3.52 -26.66
CA TRP A 524 -3.54 -3.70 -25.21
C TRP A 524 -4.00 -5.09 -24.73
N ARG A 525 -4.74 -5.83 -25.57
CA ARG A 525 -5.12 -7.22 -25.24
C ARG A 525 -3.88 -8.10 -25.31
N SER A 526 -3.71 -8.97 -24.32
CA SER A 526 -2.77 -10.07 -24.46
C SER A 526 -3.42 -11.15 -25.31
N SER A 527 -2.69 -11.72 -26.26
CA SER A 527 -3.17 -12.92 -26.94
C SER A 527 -3.39 -14.05 -25.94
N PRO A 528 -4.34 -14.97 -26.18
CA PRO A 528 -4.55 -16.13 -25.34
C PRO A 528 -3.26 -16.90 -25.08
N LEU A 529 -2.41 -17.05 -26.10
CA LEU A 529 -1.09 -17.68 -25.99
C LEU A 529 -0.19 -16.99 -24.93
N ARG A 530 -0.13 -15.65 -24.91
CA ARG A 530 0.68 -14.93 -23.90
C ARG A 530 0.10 -15.09 -22.49
N LEU A 531 -1.22 -15.21 -22.37
CA LEU A 531 -1.88 -15.47 -21.09
C LEU A 531 -1.55 -16.88 -20.59
N THR A 532 -1.64 -17.88 -21.47
CA THR A 532 -1.28 -19.27 -21.15
C THR A 532 0.19 -19.38 -20.77
N ILE A 533 1.10 -18.80 -21.56
CA ILE A 533 2.54 -18.80 -21.24
C ILE A 533 2.81 -18.13 -19.89
N GLY A 534 2.17 -16.98 -19.62
CA GLY A 534 2.31 -16.29 -18.33
C GLY A 534 1.83 -17.14 -17.16
N ALA A 535 0.64 -17.72 -17.26
CA ALA A 535 0.06 -18.57 -16.21
C ALA A 535 0.91 -19.84 -15.97
N THR A 536 1.30 -20.55 -17.05
CA THR A 536 2.17 -21.71 -16.96
C THR A 536 3.54 -21.34 -16.38
N GLY A 537 4.10 -20.20 -16.78
CA GLY A 537 5.36 -19.70 -16.23
C GLY A 537 5.29 -19.45 -14.72
N CYS A 538 4.19 -18.90 -14.21
CA CYS A 538 3.99 -18.74 -12.77
C CYS A 538 3.89 -20.09 -12.03
N ILE A 539 3.16 -21.07 -12.58
CA ILE A 539 3.06 -22.41 -11.98
C ILE A 539 4.43 -23.11 -11.96
N VAL A 540 5.16 -23.06 -13.09
CA VAL A 540 6.51 -23.63 -13.19
C VAL A 540 7.45 -22.96 -12.19
N LEU A 541 7.39 -21.63 -12.04
CA LEU A 541 8.17 -20.93 -11.03
C LEU A 541 7.88 -21.48 -9.62
N LEU A 542 6.60 -21.59 -9.22
CA LEU A 542 6.24 -22.08 -7.89
C LEU A 542 6.73 -23.52 -7.66
N LEU A 543 6.63 -24.39 -8.67
CA LEU A 543 7.18 -25.74 -8.61
C LEU A 543 8.70 -25.72 -8.45
N VAL A 544 9.41 -24.88 -9.20
CA VAL A 544 10.87 -24.74 -9.11
C VAL A 544 11.29 -24.22 -7.74
N LEU A 545 10.63 -23.18 -7.20
CA LEU A 545 10.92 -22.66 -5.85
C LEU A 545 10.68 -23.73 -4.77
N THR A 546 9.62 -24.52 -4.92
CA THR A 546 9.29 -25.63 -4.01
C THR A 546 10.36 -26.71 -4.08
N MET A 547 10.68 -27.22 -5.27
CA MET A 547 11.72 -28.25 -5.45
C MET A 547 13.09 -27.76 -4.97
N ALA A 548 13.46 -26.52 -5.27
CA ALA A 548 14.70 -25.93 -4.79
C ALA A 548 14.73 -25.85 -3.25
N THR A 549 13.65 -25.41 -2.62
CA THR A 549 13.53 -25.40 -1.16
C THR A 549 13.68 -26.81 -0.57
N MET A 550 12.94 -27.78 -1.09
CA MET A 550 13.00 -29.16 -0.63
C MET A 550 14.40 -29.77 -0.78
N SER A 551 15.15 -29.36 -1.80
CA SER A 551 16.53 -29.81 -2.00
C SER A 551 17.55 -29.17 -1.05
N MET A 552 17.21 -28.03 -0.43
CA MET A 552 18.08 -27.33 0.52
C MET A 552 17.91 -27.83 1.97
N GLN A 553 16.81 -28.52 2.27
CA GLN A 553 16.41 -28.86 3.63
C GLN A 553 16.68 -30.35 3.94
N GLU A 554 17.35 -30.61 5.06
CA GLU A 554 17.46 -31.95 5.65
C GLU A 554 16.31 -32.27 6.62
N GLY A 555 15.54 -31.25 7.00
CA GLY A 555 14.40 -31.28 7.91
C GLY A 555 13.73 -29.90 7.97
N PRO A 556 12.67 -29.73 8.78
CA PRO A 556 11.93 -28.48 8.81
C PRO A 556 12.74 -27.38 9.52
N GLY A 557 12.60 -26.14 9.06
CA GLY A 557 13.30 -24.97 9.61
C GLY A 557 12.68 -24.44 10.91
N ASP A 558 13.38 -23.56 11.63
CA ASP A 558 12.90 -23.01 12.90
C ASP A 558 11.57 -22.24 12.73
N GLY A 559 10.53 -22.64 13.48
CA GLY A 559 9.21 -22.00 13.43
C GLY A 559 8.34 -22.42 12.24
N PHE A 560 8.61 -23.58 11.66
CA PHE A 560 7.78 -24.20 10.61
C PHE A 560 6.36 -24.49 11.09
N ARG A 561 5.46 -24.69 10.11
CA ARG A 561 4.07 -25.07 10.33
C ARG A 561 3.63 -26.11 9.31
N TYR A 562 2.70 -26.99 9.70
CA TYR A 562 2.04 -27.90 8.75
C TYR A 562 0.61 -27.45 8.46
N ARG A 563 0.27 -27.35 7.18
CA ARG A 563 -1.10 -27.13 6.69
C ARG A 563 -1.83 -28.44 6.46
N PHE A 564 -1.14 -29.46 5.97
CA PHE A 564 -1.72 -30.75 5.57
C PHE A 564 -1.22 -31.92 6.42
N GLY A 565 -1.89 -33.06 6.26
CA GLY A 565 -1.55 -34.31 6.95
C GLY A 565 -2.03 -34.38 8.40
N PRO A 566 -1.73 -35.49 9.10
CA PRO A 566 -2.17 -35.72 10.48
C PRO A 566 -1.52 -34.75 11.47
N ASN A 567 -0.37 -34.17 11.11
CA ASN A 567 0.39 -33.26 11.95
C ASN A 567 -0.01 -31.78 11.77
N ALA A 568 -1.03 -31.49 10.97
CA ALA A 568 -1.43 -30.13 10.64
C ALA A 568 -1.78 -29.31 11.89
N ASP A 569 -1.26 -28.09 11.97
CA ASP A 569 -1.30 -27.27 13.19
C ASP A 569 -2.71 -26.98 13.69
N HIS A 570 -3.66 -26.82 12.79
CA HIS A 570 -5.06 -26.51 13.10
C HIS A 570 -5.83 -27.70 13.69
N LEU A 571 -5.30 -28.93 13.56
CA LEU A 571 -5.84 -30.13 14.17
C LEU A 571 -5.31 -30.35 15.59
N ARG A 572 -4.23 -29.64 15.98
CA ARG A 572 -3.64 -29.75 17.32
C ARG A 572 -4.48 -28.96 18.32
N GLU A 573 -4.84 -29.61 19.42
CA GLU A 573 -5.45 -28.93 20.57
C GLU A 573 -4.46 -27.91 21.17
N ILE A 574 -4.99 -26.82 21.73
CA ILE A 574 -4.21 -25.68 22.27
C ILE A 574 -3.21 -26.11 23.36
N ASN A 575 -3.37 -27.31 23.94
CA ASN A 575 -2.64 -27.80 25.11
C ASN A 575 -1.61 -28.91 24.82
N GLN A 576 -1.23 -29.17 23.57
CA GLN A 576 -0.06 -30.01 23.32
C GLN A 576 1.19 -29.13 23.16
N PRO A 577 2.22 -29.31 24.02
CA PRO A 577 3.41 -28.46 24.04
C PRO A 577 4.22 -28.51 22.74
#